data_AF-A0A5U4F881-F1
#
_entry.id   AF-A0A5U4F881-F1
#
_cell.length_a   1.000
_cell.length_b   1.000
_cell.length_c   1.000
_cell.angle_alpha   90.00
_cell.angle_beta   90.00
_cell.angle_gamma   90.00
#
_symmetry.space_group_name_H-M   'P 1'
#
loop_
_entity.id
_entity.type
_entity.pdbx_description
1 polymer ?
#
loop_
_entity_poly.entity_id
_entity_poly.type
_entity_poly.pdbx_seq_one_letter_code
_entity_poly.pdbx_strand_id
1 'polypeptide(L)'
;FYSVMERLKMLDTLQATQLQSTIVKAMYAATIESELDTDKAFEYIAGMGGEGVADANNPLVSVLASYARYYAANNVKLGGVKIPHLHPGDALKLQTAQNADSGFSALEQALLRYIAAGLGVSYEQLSRDYSQVSYSSARASANESWRYFLGRRKFIAGRLATQMFSCWLEEALIRGVIRAPRARFSFWEARSGWSRA
;
A
#
# COMPACT_ATOMS: atom_id res chain seq x y z
N PHE A 1 4.63 17.29 7.21
CA PHE A 1 5.35 16.12 6.65
C PHE A 1 5.45 14.99 7.66
N TYR A 2 6.14 15.14 8.81
CA TYR A 2 6.17 14.10 9.85
C TYR A 2 4.78 13.65 10.32
N SER A 3 3.83 14.58 10.43
CA SER A 3 2.43 14.31 10.77
C SER A 3 1.68 13.41 9.80
N VAL A 4 2.19 13.21 8.57
CA VAL A 4 1.51 12.47 7.50
C VAL A 4 2.22 11.15 7.17
N MET A 5 3.46 10.97 7.63
CA MET A 5 4.29 9.81 7.30
C MET A 5 3.64 8.50 7.72
N GLU A 6 3.08 8.45 8.92
CA GLU A 6 2.36 7.28 9.44
C GLU A 6 1.17 6.92 8.54
N ARG A 7 0.44 7.93 8.06
CA ARG A 7 -0.73 7.75 7.19
C ARG A 7 -0.36 7.25 5.79
N LEU A 8 0.78 7.71 5.25
CA LEU A 8 1.32 7.17 4.00
C LEU A 8 1.69 5.69 4.14
N LYS A 9 2.30 5.31 5.28
CA LYS A 9 2.62 3.89 5.51
C LYS A 9 1.37 3.04 5.69
N MET A 10 0.36 3.58 6.39
CA MET A 10 -0.94 2.92 6.56
C MET A 10 -1.62 2.67 5.21
N LEU A 11 -1.59 3.63 4.28
CA LEU A 11 -2.16 3.50 2.94
C LEU A 11 -1.53 2.34 2.17
N ASP A 12 -0.20 2.27 2.16
CA ASP A 12 0.58 1.21 1.51
C ASP A 12 0.23 -0.17 2.10
N THR A 13 0.21 -0.29 3.44
CA THR A 13 -0.18 -1.55 4.10
C THR A 13 -1.62 -1.96 3.80
N LEU A 14 -2.53 -1.00 3.68
CA LEU A 14 -3.94 -1.24 3.41
C LEU A 14 -4.19 -1.73 1.99
N GLN A 15 -3.53 -1.13 1.00
CA GLN A 15 -3.60 -1.60 -0.38
C GLN A 15 -3.01 -3.02 -0.50
N ALA A 16 -1.89 -3.29 0.18
CA ALA A 16 -1.27 -4.61 0.21
C ALA A 16 -2.16 -5.67 0.88
N THR A 17 -2.75 -5.37 2.04
CA THR A 17 -3.63 -6.33 2.73
C THR A 17 -4.93 -6.56 1.98
N GLN A 18 -5.49 -5.54 1.32
CA GLN A 18 -6.66 -5.72 0.46
C GLN A 18 -6.33 -6.67 -0.69
N LEU A 19 -5.23 -6.42 -1.41
CA LEU A 19 -4.79 -7.28 -2.52
C LEU A 19 -4.54 -8.72 -2.06
N GLN A 20 -3.86 -8.90 -0.92
CA GLN A 20 -3.65 -10.22 -0.31
C GLN A 20 -4.97 -10.87 0.08
N SER A 21 -5.89 -10.14 0.70
CA SER A 21 -7.20 -10.68 1.08
C SER A 21 -8.00 -11.09 -0.15
N THR A 22 -7.92 -10.34 -1.26
CA THR A 22 -8.57 -10.68 -2.53
C THR A 22 -7.99 -11.95 -3.12
N ILE A 23 -6.66 -12.12 -3.10
CA ILE A 23 -5.99 -13.36 -3.53
C ILE A 23 -6.42 -14.54 -2.66
N VAL A 24 -6.38 -14.38 -1.33
CA VAL A 24 -6.76 -15.42 -0.38
C VAL A 24 -8.23 -15.79 -0.55
N LYS A 25 -9.13 -14.81 -0.71
CA LYS A 25 -10.56 -15.03 -1.00
C LYS A 25 -10.76 -15.74 -2.34
N ALA A 26 -9.99 -15.38 -3.38
CA ALA A 26 -10.02 -16.08 -4.65
C ALA A 26 -9.51 -17.53 -4.54
N MET A 27 -8.53 -17.80 -3.66
CA MET A 27 -8.04 -19.15 -3.37
C MET A 27 -9.03 -19.98 -2.53
N TYR A 28 -9.61 -19.41 -1.47
CA TYR A 28 -10.61 -20.09 -0.63
C TYR A 28 -11.95 -20.29 -1.33
N ALA A 29 -12.32 -19.43 -2.28
CA ALA A 29 -13.43 -19.73 -3.16
C ALA A 29 -13.21 -21.05 -3.93
N ALA A 30 -11.98 -21.53 -4.08
CA ALA A 30 -11.66 -22.81 -4.70
C ALA A 30 -11.39 -23.94 -3.68
N THR A 31 -12.01 -23.93 -2.51
CA THR A 31 -11.90 -25.06 -1.56
C THR A 31 -12.75 -26.24 -1.99
N ILE A 32 -12.16 -27.42 -1.94
CA ILE A 32 -12.83 -28.70 -2.18
C ILE A 32 -13.34 -29.21 -0.83
N GLU A 33 -14.65 -29.35 -0.66
CA GLU A 33 -15.23 -30.13 0.44
C GLU A 33 -15.38 -31.58 -0.03
N SER A 34 -14.88 -32.54 0.76
CA SER A 34 -15.06 -33.97 0.48
C SER A 34 -16.12 -34.54 1.43
N GLU A 35 -17.07 -35.32 0.90
CA GLU A 35 -18.22 -35.84 1.65
C GLU A 35 -17.92 -37.08 2.51
N LEU A 36 -16.67 -37.27 2.98
CA LEU A 36 -16.40 -38.37 3.89
C LEU A 36 -16.95 -38.02 5.29
N ASP A 37 -18.05 -38.69 5.66
CA ASP A 37 -18.70 -38.55 6.96
C ASP A 37 -17.68 -38.74 8.09
N THR A 38 -17.60 -37.75 8.98
CA THR A 38 -16.57 -37.68 10.04
C THR A 38 -16.69 -38.89 10.98
N ASP A 39 -17.91 -39.38 11.18
CA ASP A 39 -18.18 -40.56 12.00
C ASP A 39 -17.63 -41.85 11.36
N LYS A 40 -17.70 -41.98 10.03
CA LYS A 40 -17.09 -43.11 9.30
C LYS A 40 -15.58 -43.00 9.26
N ALA A 41 -15.03 -41.79 9.10
CA ALA A 41 -13.59 -41.57 9.14
C ALA A 41 -12.98 -41.98 10.49
N PHE A 42 -13.66 -41.70 11.60
CA PHE A 42 -13.25 -42.13 12.93
C PHE A 42 -13.46 -43.63 13.18
N GLU A 43 -14.51 -44.25 12.66
CA GLU A 43 -14.75 -45.70 12.77
C GLU A 43 -13.64 -46.51 12.06
N TYR A 44 -13.13 -46.02 10.92
CA TYR A 44 -11.99 -46.62 10.21
C TYR A 44 -10.62 -46.33 10.87
N ILE A 45 -10.47 -45.22 11.61
CA ILE A 45 -9.26 -44.90 12.40
C ILE A 45 -9.23 -45.69 13.72
N ALA A 46 -10.39 -45.90 14.36
CA ALA A 46 -10.51 -46.70 15.58
C ALA A 46 -10.23 -48.20 15.34
N GLY A 47 -10.34 -48.69 14.09
CA GLY A 47 -9.90 -50.02 13.68
C GLY A 47 -8.37 -50.22 13.57
N MET A 48 -7.58 -49.15 13.69
CA MET A 48 -6.11 -49.14 13.57
C MET A 48 -5.36 -49.28 14.91
N GLY A 49 -6.03 -49.78 15.96
CA GLY A 49 -5.45 -49.99 17.29
C GLY A 49 -4.81 -51.36 17.54
N GLY A 50 -4.74 -52.25 16.54
CA GLY A 50 -4.17 -53.60 16.68
C GLY A 50 -2.91 -53.76 15.82
N GLU A 51 -1.78 -54.05 16.47
CA GLU A 51 -0.49 -54.35 15.84
C GLU A 51 -0.61 -55.39 14.72
N GLY A 52 -0.22 -55.02 13.49
CA GLY A 52 0.03 -56.02 12.45
C GLY A 52 -0.17 -55.53 11.02
N VAL A 53 0.96 -55.37 10.33
CA VAL A 53 1.14 -55.53 8.88
C VAL A 53 0.68 -54.37 7.99
N ALA A 54 1.67 -53.84 7.25
CA ALA A 54 1.48 -53.17 5.98
C ALA A 54 0.68 -54.06 5.02
N ASP A 55 -0.65 -53.98 5.08
CA ASP A 55 -1.53 -54.71 4.16
C ASP A 55 -1.82 -53.83 2.93
N ALA A 56 -1.35 -54.29 1.77
CA ALA A 56 -1.65 -53.70 0.47
C ALA A 56 -3.16 -53.75 0.12
N ASN A 57 -3.96 -54.47 0.91
CA ASN A 57 -5.42 -54.56 0.77
C ASN A 57 -6.21 -53.61 1.69
N ASN A 58 -5.54 -52.72 2.41
CA ASN A 58 -6.22 -51.76 3.26
C ASN A 58 -7.04 -50.79 2.38
N PRO A 59 -8.39 -50.76 2.49
CA PRO A 59 -9.25 -50.00 1.57
C PRO A 59 -8.89 -48.51 1.56
N LEU A 60 -8.38 -47.97 2.68
CA LEU A 60 -7.86 -46.61 2.77
C LEU A 60 -6.68 -46.35 1.83
N VAL A 61 -5.73 -47.28 1.73
CA VAL A 61 -4.56 -47.13 0.84
C VAL A 61 -5.00 -47.16 -0.62
N SER A 62 -5.98 -48.00 -0.96
CA SER A 62 -6.52 -48.09 -2.33
C SER A 62 -7.28 -46.82 -2.74
N VAL A 63 -8.05 -46.24 -1.82
CA VAL A 63 -8.82 -45.00 -2.03
C VAL A 63 -7.88 -43.79 -2.08
N LEU A 64 -6.88 -43.71 -1.19
CA LEU A 64 -5.88 -42.65 -1.23
C LEU A 64 -5.05 -42.72 -2.52
N ALA A 65 -4.74 -43.93 -3.00
CA ALA A 65 -4.07 -44.14 -4.28
C ALA A 65 -4.94 -43.76 -5.48
N SER A 66 -6.26 -43.97 -5.45
CA SER A 66 -7.16 -43.53 -6.52
C SER A 66 -7.27 -42.00 -6.58
N TYR A 67 -7.35 -41.32 -5.43
CA TYR A 67 -7.28 -39.85 -5.37
C TYR A 67 -5.96 -39.32 -5.91
N ALA A 68 -4.83 -39.88 -5.47
CA ALA A 68 -3.51 -39.46 -5.92
C ALA A 68 -3.33 -39.64 -7.45
N ARG A 69 -3.80 -40.76 -8.01
CA ARG A 69 -3.77 -41.00 -9.47
C ARG A 69 -4.65 -40.02 -10.24
N TYR A 70 -5.84 -39.73 -9.72
CA TYR A 70 -6.79 -38.84 -10.37
C TYR A 70 -6.28 -37.39 -10.44
N TYR A 71 -5.76 -36.86 -9.32
CA TYR A 71 -5.21 -35.50 -9.26
C TYR A 71 -3.85 -35.36 -9.95
N ALA A 72 -3.09 -36.45 -10.10
CA ALA A 72 -1.85 -36.45 -10.89
C ALA A 72 -2.11 -36.40 -12.40
N ALA A 73 -3.14 -37.11 -12.87
CA ALA A 73 -3.47 -37.18 -14.30
C ALA A 73 -4.26 -35.97 -14.81
N ASN A 74 -5.19 -35.43 -14.01
CA ASN A 74 -6.18 -34.45 -14.46
C ASN A 74 -5.85 -33.00 -14.05
N ASN A 75 -4.67 -32.51 -14.43
CA ASN A 75 -4.29 -31.10 -14.25
C ASN A 75 -4.85 -30.22 -15.38
N VAL A 76 -6.13 -29.86 -15.30
CA VAL A 76 -6.73 -28.93 -16.26
C VAL A 76 -6.38 -27.49 -15.87
N LYS A 77 -5.65 -26.79 -16.74
CA LYS A 77 -5.32 -25.37 -16.60
C LYS A 77 -6.12 -24.57 -17.61
N LEU A 78 -6.87 -23.57 -17.16
CA LEU A 78 -7.53 -22.59 -18.03
C LEU A 78 -6.91 -21.21 -17.74
N GLY A 79 -6.27 -20.60 -18.74
CA GLY A 79 -5.67 -19.26 -18.59
C GLY A 79 -4.57 -19.15 -17.51
N GLY A 80 -3.81 -20.22 -17.25
CA GLY A 80 -2.75 -20.22 -16.23
C GLY A 80 -3.23 -20.45 -14.79
N VAL A 81 -4.55 -20.49 -14.57
CA VAL A 81 -5.17 -20.83 -13.29
C VAL A 81 -5.47 -22.34 -13.27
N LYS A 82 -5.07 -23.02 -12.20
CA LYS A 82 -5.38 -24.44 -11.97
C LYS A 82 -6.86 -24.55 -11.61
N ILE A 83 -7.68 -25.06 -12.52
CA ILE A 83 -9.06 -25.42 -12.20
C ILE A 83 -9.00 -26.87 -11.69
N PRO A 84 -9.28 -27.14 -10.41
CA PRO A 84 -9.28 -28.51 -9.92
C PRO A 84 -10.39 -29.28 -10.63
N HIS A 85 -10.02 -30.31 -11.40
CA HIS A 85 -10.97 -31.31 -11.86
C HIS A 85 -11.26 -32.21 -10.65
N LEU A 86 -12.47 -32.09 -10.10
CA LEU A 86 -12.86 -32.69 -8.83
C LEU A 86 -13.09 -34.19 -8.97
N HIS A 87 -12.72 -34.97 -7.96
CA HIS A 87 -13.03 -36.40 -7.93
C HIS A 87 -14.56 -36.60 -7.91
N PRO A 88 -15.11 -37.63 -8.58
CA PRO A 88 -16.54 -37.92 -8.50
C PRO A 88 -17.00 -38.04 -7.04
N GLY A 89 -17.99 -37.23 -6.64
CA GLY A 89 -18.47 -37.12 -5.25
C GLY A 89 -18.00 -35.88 -4.48
N ASP A 90 -16.97 -35.17 -4.96
CA ASP A 90 -16.57 -33.88 -4.39
C ASP A 90 -17.36 -32.72 -5.03
N ALA A 91 -17.83 -31.78 -4.21
CA ALA A 91 -18.55 -30.60 -4.67
C ALA A 91 -17.68 -29.34 -4.56
N LEU A 92 -17.63 -28.55 -5.64
CA LEU A 92 -16.97 -27.25 -5.63
C LEU A 92 -17.96 -26.21 -5.10
N LYS A 93 -17.74 -25.71 -3.89
CA LYS A 93 -18.45 -24.53 -3.38
C LYS A 93 -17.57 -23.30 -3.47
N LEU A 94 -17.99 -22.37 -4.33
CA LEU A 94 -17.42 -21.04 -4.37
C LEU A 94 -17.88 -20.25 -3.16
N GLN A 95 -17.07 -20.27 -2.09
CA GLN A 95 -17.31 -19.42 -0.92
C GLN A 95 -17.01 -17.97 -1.31
N THR A 96 -18.03 -17.24 -1.73
CA THR A 96 -17.89 -15.80 -1.98
C THR A 96 -17.72 -15.10 -0.64
N ALA A 97 -16.60 -14.42 -0.46
CA ALA A 97 -16.41 -13.54 0.68
C ALA A 97 -17.31 -12.32 0.52
N GLN A 98 -18.55 -12.43 1.00
CA GLN A 98 -19.49 -11.33 1.02
C GLN A 98 -18.86 -10.15 1.79
N ASN A 99 -18.78 -9.00 1.12
CA ASN A 99 -18.54 -7.66 1.70
C ASN A 99 -17.10 -7.12 1.81
N ALA A 100 -16.15 -7.54 0.96
CA ALA A 100 -14.79 -6.96 0.96
C ALA A 100 -14.67 -5.56 0.33
N ASP A 101 -15.61 -5.16 -0.52
CA ASP A 101 -15.36 -4.12 -1.54
C ASP A 101 -16.07 -2.79 -1.26
N SER A 102 -17.16 -2.80 -0.48
CA SER A 102 -18.05 -1.62 -0.34
C SER A 102 -17.50 -0.48 0.52
N GLY A 103 -16.46 -0.72 1.33
CA GLY A 103 -15.87 0.29 2.23
C GLY A 103 -14.45 0.73 1.87
N PHE A 104 -13.78 0.01 0.97
CA PHE A 104 -12.36 0.24 0.69
C PHE A 104 -12.11 1.59 0.03
N SER A 105 -12.87 1.92 -1.02
CA SER A 105 -12.73 3.18 -1.77
C SER A 105 -13.01 4.41 -0.91
N ALA A 106 -14.02 4.36 -0.04
CA ALA A 106 -14.36 5.45 0.88
C ALA A 106 -13.26 5.68 1.93
N LEU A 107 -12.68 4.60 2.45
CA LEU A 107 -11.60 4.67 3.42
C LEU A 107 -10.28 5.15 2.77
N GLU A 108 -9.95 4.65 1.59
CA GLU A 108 -8.80 5.11 0.80
C GLU A 108 -8.94 6.61 0.49
N GLN A 109 -10.11 7.05 0.04
CA GLN A 109 -10.38 8.46 -0.22
C GLN A 109 -10.26 9.32 1.05
N ALA A 110 -10.76 8.85 2.19
CA ALA A 110 -10.60 9.55 3.46
C ALA A 110 -9.12 9.69 3.85
N LEU A 111 -8.33 8.62 3.71
CA LEU A 111 -6.91 8.63 4.03
C LEU A 111 -6.13 9.58 3.12
N LEU A 112 -6.42 9.57 1.82
CA LEU A 112 -5.85 10.52 0.85
C LEU A 112 -6.18 11.98 1.18
N ARG A 113 -7.41 12.27 1.62
CA ARG A 113 -7.79 13.62 2.09
C ARG A 113 -7.01 14.05 3.33
N TYR A 114 -6.81 13.15 4.30
CA TYR A 114 -5.96 13.43 5.46
C TYR A 114 -4.51 13.70 5.07
N ILE A 115 -3.97 12.94 4.12
CA ILE A 115 -2.62 13.13 3.58
C ILE A 115 -2.52 14.49 2.89
N ALA A 116 -3.49 14.84 2.05
CA ALA A 116 -3.55 16.12 1.34
C ALA A 116 -3.55 17.31 2.33
N ALA A 117 -4.41 17.25 3.35
CA ALA A 117 -4.50 18.28 4.38
C ALA A 117 -3.17 18.47 5.13
N GLY A 118 -2.46 17.39 5.48
CA GLY A 118 -1.19 17.49 6.18
C GLY A 118 0.02 17.86 5.29
N LEU A 119 -0.10 17.71 3.97
CA LEU A 119 0.87 18.20 2.99
C LEU A 119 0.62 19.66 2.59
N GLY A 120 -0.58 20.19 2.83
CA GLY A 120 -0.99 21.54 2.42
C GLY A 120 -1.35 21.64 0.94
N VAL A 121 -1.79 20.53 0.34
CA VAL A 121 -2.28 20.45 -1.04
C VAL A 121 -3.72 19.96 -1.04
N SER A 122 -4.45 20.22 -2.11
CA SER A 122 -5.82 19.72 -2.24
C SER A 122 -5.87 18.24 -2.59
N TYR A 123 -7.01 17.59 -2.29
CA TYR A 123 -7.23 16.18 -2.64
C TYR A 123 -7.07 15.97 -4.14
N GLU A 124 -7.67 16.83 -4.95
CA GLU A 124 -7.67 16.69 -6.40
C GLU A 124 -6.25 16.80 -6.98
N GLN A 125 -5.40 17.65 -6.40
CA GLN A 125 -4.00 17.75 -6.83
C GLN A 125 -3.17 16.54 -6.40
N LEU A 126 -3.46 15.95 -5.24
CA LEU A 126 -2.74 14.80 -4.72
C LEU A 126 -3.11 13.51 -5.47
N SER A 127 -4.41 13.23 -5.61
CA SER A 127 -4.93 12.01 -6.23
C SER A 127 -5.09 12.11 -7.75
N ARG A 128 -5.05 13.33 -8.31
CA ARG A 128 -5.43 13.64 -9.70
C ARG A 128 -6.85 13.23 -10.06
N ASP A 129 -7.70 13.05 -9.06
CA ASP A 129 -9.11 12.73 -9.23
C ASP A 129 -9.95 14.01 -9.18
N TYR A 130 -10.52 14.34 -10.33
CA TYR A 130 -11.43 15.49 -10.51
C TYR A 130 -12.88 15.04 -10.75
N SER A 131 -13.21 13.75 -10.55
CA SER A 131 -14.52 13.19 -10.87
C SER A 131 -15.67 13.81 -10.08
N GLN A 132 -15.41 14.27 -8.85
CA GLN A 132 -16.39 14.84 -7.93
C GLN A 132 -16.30 16.37 -7.80
N VAL A 133 -15.60 17.04 -8.73
CA VAL A 133 -15.23 18.46 -8.59
C VAL A 133 -15.76 19.26 -9.78
N SER A 134 -16.46 20.36 -9.51
CA SER A 134 -16.93 21.29 -10.55
C SER A 134 -15.80 22.24 -10.98
N TYR A 135 -15.97 22.91 -12.12
CA TYR A 135 -14.96 23.85 -12.62
C TYR A 135 -14.60 24.95 -11.59
N SER A 136 -15.58 25.48 -10.86
CA SER A 136 -15.35 26.53 -9.86
C SER A 136 -14.58 26.02 -8.65
N SER A 137 -14.90 24.82 -8.15
CA SER A 137 -14.15 24.22 -7.03
C SER A 137 -12.75 23.77 -7.45
N ALA A 138 -12.57 23.26 -8.67
CA ALA A 138 -11.24 22.92 -9.21
C ALA A 138 -10.34 24.16 -9.29
N ARG A 139 -10.87 25.29 -9.77
CA ARG A 139 -10.14 26.57 -9.82
C ARG A 139 -9.82 27.11 -8.43
N ALA A 140 -10.76 27.01 -7.48
CA ALA A 140 -10.53 27.43 -6.10
C ALA A 140 -9.40 26.60 -5.44
N SER A 141 -9.46 25.28 -5.59
CA SER A 141 -8.47 24.31 -5.12
C SER A 141 -7.08 24.57 -5.72
N ALA A 142 -7.00 24.90 -7.02
CA ALA A 142 -5.75 25.28 -7.67
C ALA A 142 -5.18 26.61 -7.15
N ASN A 143 -6.02 27.62 -6.92
CA ASN A 143 -5.60 28.92 -6.40
C ASN A 143 -5.08 28.84 -4.96
N GLU A 144 -5.73 28.06 -4.10
CA GLU A 144 -5.29 27.82 -2.72
C GLU A 144 -3.90 27.18 -2.70
N SER A 145 -3.73 26.10 -3.46
CA SER A 145 -2.46 25.40 -3.59
C SER A 145 -1.37 26.29 -4.18
N TRP A 146 -1.69 27.13 -5.17
CA TRP A 146 -0.76 28.10 -5.74
C TRP A 146 -0.20 29.06 -4.68
N ARG A 147 -1.05 29.58 -3.79
CA ARG A 147 -0.62 30.47 -2.69
C ARG A 147 0.30 29.74 -1.71
N TYR A 148 -0.01 28.48 -1.37
CA TYR A 148 0.85 27.65 -0.54
C TYR A 148 2.25 27.48 -1.15
N PHE A 149 2.33 27.10 -2.42
CA PHE A 149 3.61 26.92 -3.12
C PHE A 149 4.39 28.23 -3.27
N LEU A 150 3.73 29.34 -3.55
CA LEU A 150 4.39 30.64 -3.66
C LEU A 150 5.04 31.06 -2.34
N GLY A 151 4.35 30.83 -1.21
CA GLY A 151 4.89 31.07 0.13
C GLY A 151 6.11 30.19 0.43
N ARG A 152 6.01 28.88 0.12
CA ARG A 152 7.14 27.94 0.25
C ARG A 152 8.33 28.35 -0.60
N ARG A 153 8.10 28.75 -1.86
CA ARG A 153 9.16 29.20 -2.79
C ARG A 153 9.86 30.44 -2.25
N LYS A 154 9.11 31.45 -1.81
CA LYS A 154 9.67 32.67 -1.22
C LYS A 154 10.57 32.35 -0.02
N PHE A 155 10.13 31.46 0.86
CA PHE A 155 10.86 31.13 2.07
C PHE A 155 12.09 30.24 1.81
N ILE A 156 11.94 29.17 1.04
CA ILE A 156 13.02 28.21 0.78
C ILE A 156 14.09 28.84 -0.11
N ALA A 157 13.69 29.39 -1.26
CA ALA A 157 14.62 30.01 -2.19
C ALA A 157 15.23 31.29 -1.58
N GLY A 158 14.43 32.11 -0.89
CA GLY A 158 14.93 33.31 -0.22
C GLY A 158 15.98 33.00 0.84
N ARG A 159 15.75 31.97 1.68
CA ARG A 159 16.74 31.54 2.66
C ARG A 159 18.01 30.98 2.02
N LEU A 160 17.89 30.14 1.00
CA LEU A 160 19.05 29.59 0.31
C LEU A 160 19.88 30.69 -0.38
N ALA A 161 19.22 31.59 -1.11
CA ALA A 161 19.87 32.73 -1.76
C ALA A 161 20.55 33.65 -0.73
N THR A 162 19.90 33.90 0.41
CA THR A 162 20.49 34.67 1.53
C THR A 162 21.77 34.00 2.05
N GLN A 163 21.79 32.67 2.20
CA GLN A 163 22.98 31.95 2.66
C GLN A 163 24.12 32.06 1.64
N MET A 164 23.82 31.83 0.36
CA MET A 164 24.81 31.95 -0.73
C MET A 164 25.37 33.37 -0.83
N PHE A 165 24.50 34.37 -0.76
CA PHE A 165 24.88 35.78 -0.75
C PHE A 165 25.72 36.13 0.48
N SER A 166 25.38 35.60 1.67
CA SER A 166 26.17 35.81 2.89
C SER A 166 27.60 35.31 2.74
N CYS A 167 27.79 34.10 2.18
CA CYS A 167 29.12 33.53 1.97
C CYS A 167 29.92 34.32 0.92
N TRP A 168 29.28 34.72 -0.17
CA TRP A 168 29.93 35.55 -1.19
C TRP A 168 30.32 36.93 -0.65
N LEU A 169 29.42 37.60 0.08
CA LEU A 169 29.67 38.93 0.64
C LEU A 169 30.82 38.90 1.66
N GLU A 170 30.86 37.86 2.48
CA GLU A 170 31.94 37.59 3.42
C GLU A 170 33.30 37.49 2.70
N GLU A 171 33.38 36.69 1.63
CA GLU A 171 34.59 36.54 0.83
C GLU A 171 35.01 37.85 0.15
N ALA A 172 34.05 38.60 -0.40
CA ALA A 172 34.30 39.88 -1.06
C ALA A 172 34.84 40.96 -0.09
N LEU A 173 34.35 40.96 1.15
CA LEU A 173 34.83 41.85 2.22
C LEU A 173 36.25 41.46 2.67
N ILE A 174 36.54 40.17 2.86
CA ILE A 174 37.86 39.69 3.27
C ILE A 174 38.92 39.99 2.19
N ARG A 175 38.57 39.76 0.91
CA ARG A 175 39.46 40.06 -0.22
C ARG A 175 39.63 41.55 -0.50
N GLY A 176 38.85 42.41 0.15
CA GLY A 176 38.87 43.85 -0.06
C GLY A 176 38.33 44.29 -1.43
N VAL A 177 37.62 43.40 -2.15
CA VAL A 177 36.91 43.73 -3.40
C VAL A 177 35.80 44.73 -3.12
N ILE A 178 35.13 44.58 -1.98
CA ILE A 178 34.11 45.50 -1.49
C ILE A 178 34.62 46.10 -0.18
N ARG A 179 34.53 47.43 -0.04
CA ARG A 179 34.78 48.10 1.23
C ARG A 179 33.49 48.22 2.01
N ALA A 180 33.51 47.78 3.27
CA ALA A 180 32.35 47.89 4.14
C ALA A 180 31.93 49.37 4.31
N PRO A 181 30.65 49.72 4.11
CA PRO A 181 30.13 51.04 4.45
C PRO A 181 30.27 51.31 5.96
N ARG A 182 30.30 52.59 6.34
CA ARG A 182 30.21 52.98 7.75
C ARG A 182 28.84 52.60 8.29
N ALA A 183 28.79 51.52 9.06
CA ALA A 183 27.59 51.03 9.72
C ALA A 183 27.84 50.90 11.24
N ARG A 184 26.76 50.89 12.03
CA ARG A 184 26.83 50.73 13.49
C ARG A 184 27.42 49.38 13.92
N PHE A 185 27.14 48.33 13.15
CA PHE A 185 27.62 46.97 13.41
C PHE A 185 28.38 46.46 12.19
N SER A 186 29.50 45.79 12.43
CA SER A 186 30.26 45.11 11.39
C SER A 186 29.49 43.93 10.80
N PHE A 187 29.94 43.43 9.64
CA PHE A 187 29.37 42.24 9.02
C PHE A 187 29.35 41.03 9.96
N TRP A 188 30.40 40.86 10.76
CA TRP A 188 30.55 39.73 11.68
C TRP A 188 29.61 39.80 12.89
N GLU A 189 29.33 41.00 13.37
CA GLU A 189 28.41 41.23 14.49
C GLU A 189 26.94 41.11 14.06
N ALA A 190 26.63 41.38 12.78
CA ALA A 190 25.26 41.48 12.30
C ALA A 190 25.04 40.80 10.93
N ARG A 191 25.59 39.60 10.71
CA ARG A 191 25.57 38.91 9.40
C ARG A 191 24.20 38.88 8.72
N SER A 192 23.16 38.58 9.48
CA SER A 192 21.78 38.51 8.97
C SER A 192 21.19 39.86 8.56
N GLY A 193 21.67 40.97 9.12
CA GLY A 193 21.26 42.32 8.73
C GLY A 193 21.93 42.77 7.43
N TRP A 194 23.16 42.30 7.20
CA TRP A 194 23.93 42.60 5.99
C TRP A 194 23.55 41.74 4.79
N SER A 195 23.03 40.53 5.02
CA SER A 195 22.74 39.58 3.95
C SER A 195 21.26 39.42 3.60
N ARG A 196 20.36 40.15 4.29
CA ARG A 196 18.92 40.05 4.07
C ARG A 196 18.53 40.62 2.70
N ALA A 197 18.16 39.72 1.79
CA ALA A 197 17.51 40.02 0.51
C ALA A 197 15.99 39.75 0.58
#